data_AF-A0A2L0RWW7-F1
#
_entry.id   AF-A0A2L0RWW7-F1
#
_cell.length_a   1.000
_cell.length_b   1.000
_cell.length_c   1.000
_cell.angle_alpha   90.00
_cell.angle_beta   90.00
_cell.angle_gamma   90.00
#
_symmetry.space_group_name_H-M   'P 1'
#
loop_
_entity.id
_entity.type
_entity.pdbx_description
1 polymer ?
#
loop_
_entity_poly.entity_id
_entity_poly.type
_entity_poly.pdbx_seq_one_letter_code
_entity_poly.pdbx_strand_id
1 'polypeptide(L)'
;MDIQPLLQAVQDTSVATLIRESGSAFPMLESVHVIGIAIVYGTIAVVDLRLLGVTAHRRGALKLIQDLLPYTWVAFVTCVITGLLMFCANGTTYVQNTAFLFKMGLLMLAGINMAVFHLGAFRRIAEWDTTLPPPRQARVAGFSSLLLWAGVVFLGRWIAFL
;
A
#
# COMPACT_ATOMS: atom_id res chain seq x y z
N MET A 1 -18.10 9.34 -20.16
CA MET A 1 -18.49 10.34 -19.15
C MET A 1 -17.27 11.20 -18.89
N ASP A 2 -17.38 12.51 -19.08
CA ASP A 2 -16.26 13.44 -18.91
C ASP A 2 -16.03 13.70 -17.40
N ILE A 3 -14.88 13.26 -16.88
CA ILE A 3 -14.53 13.37 -15.44
C ILE A 3 -13.86 14.71 -15.11
N GLN A 4 -13.48 15.49 -16.13
CA GLN A 4 -12.78 16.76 -15.95
C GLN A 4 -13.53 17.75 -15.04
N PRO A 5 -14.86 17.96 -15.21
CA PRO A 5 -15.59 18.91 -14.35
C PRO A 5 -15.60 18.51 -12.88
N LEU A 6 -15.61 17.19 -12.60
CA LEU A 6 -15.60 16.68 -11.23
C LEU A 6 -14.21 16.82 -10.59
N LEU A 7 -13.14 16.55 -11.33
CA LEU A 7 -11.77 16.76 -10.83
C LEU A 7 -11.51 18.23 -10.54
N GLN A 8 -12.02 19.13 -11.39
CA GLN A 8 -11.88 20.56 -11.20
C GLN A 8 -12.65 21.06 -9.98
N ALA A 9 -13.89 20.58 -9.76
CA ALA A 9 -14.65 20.88 -8.56
C ALA A 9 -13.93 20.44 -7.26
N VAL A 10 -13.20 19.32 -7.29
CA VAL A 10 -12.36 18.87 -6.16
C VAL A 10 -11.14 19.79 -5.99
N GLN A 11 -10.51 20.18 -7.09
CA GLN A 11 -9.35 21.07 -7.08
C GLN A 11 -9.69 22.50 -6.62
N ASP A 12 -10.92 22.96 -6.82
CA ASP A 12 -11.38 24.29 -6.40
C ASP A 12 -11.74 24.37 -4.91
N THR A 13 -11.67 23.25 -4.17
CA THR A 13 -11.88 23.26 -2.72
C THR A 13 -10.81 24.07 -2.00
N SER A 14 -11.19 24.73 -0.90
CA SER A 14 -10.27 25.53 -0.07
C SER A 14 -9.07 24.72 0.43
N VAL A 15 -9.26 23.44 0.74
CA VAL A 15 -8.19 22.53 1.12
C VAL A 15 -7.19 22.32 -0.01
N ALA A 16 -7.66 22.06 -1.23
CA ALA A 16 -6.81 21.86 -2.40
C ALA A 16 -6.03 23.14 -2.75
N THR A 17 -6.67 24.30 -2.66
CA THR A 17 -6.03 25.61 -2.87
C THR A 17 -4.94 25.88 -1.82
N LEU A 18 -5.22 25.65 -0.54
CA LEU A 18 -4.22 25.82 0.53
C LEU A 18 -2.99 24.93 0.34
N ILE A 19 -3.18 23.69 -0.12
CA ILE A 19 -2.07 22.78 -0.39
C ILE A 19 -1.22 23.25 -1.58
N ARG A 20 -1.85 23.79 -2.64
CA ARG A 20 -1.13 24.32 -3.81
C ARG A 20 -0.39 25.62 -3.53
N GLU A 21 -1.02 26.52 -2.77
CA GLU A 21 -0.46 27.84 -2.45
C GLU A 21 0.61 27.78 -1.35
N SER A 22 0.52 26.79 -0.45
CA SER A 22 1.54 26.57 0.55
C SER A 22 2.77 25.88 -0.04
N GLY A 23 3.86 26.64 -0.20
CA GLY A 23 5.12 26.13 -0.76
C GLY A 23 5.75 24.96 0.01
N SER A 24 5.28 24.63 1.22
CA SER A 24 5.78 23.50 2.02
C SER A 24 4.75 22.41 2.30
N ALA A 25 3.45 22.66 2.11
CA ALA A 25 2.41 21.68 2.45
C ALA A 25 2.52 20.41 1.60
N PHE A 26 2.72 20.57 0.28
CA PHE A 26 2.85 19.42 -0.62
C PHE A 26 4.09 18.56 -0.30
N PRO A 27 5.32 19.10 -0.15
CA PRO A 27 6.48 18.33 0.31
C PRO A 27 6.31 17.64 1.67
N MET A 28 5.63 18.29 2.62
CA MET A 28 5.34 17.68 3.92
C MET A 28 4.38 16.49 3.79
N LEU A 29 3.29 16.64 3.03
CA LEU A 29 2.35 15.55 2.74
C LEU A 29 3.05 14.37 2.07
N GLU A 30 3.90 14.64 1.08
CA GLU A 30 4.69 13.62 0.40
C GLU A 30 5.64 12.91 1.37
N SER A 31 6.33 13.66 2.24
CA SER A 31 7.23 13.09 3.24
C SER A 31 6.51 12.16 4.21
N VAL A 32 5.37 12.59 4.76
CA VAL A 32 4.53 11.76 5.65
C VAL A 32 4.01 10.53 4.90
N HIS A 33 3.61 10.68 3.64
CA HIS A 33 3.15 9.58 2.82
C HIS A 33 4.24 8.52 2.59
N VAL A 34 5.47 8.94 2.26
CA VAL A 34 6.60 8.04 2.04
C VAL A 34 6.99 7.29 3.32
N ILE A 35 7.00 7.97 4.47
CA ILE A 35 7.23 7.32 5.77
C ILE A 35 6.13 6.28 6.04
N GLY A 36 4.86 6.62 5.81
CA GLY A 36 3.74 5.70 5.94
C GLY A 36 3.90 4.47 5.03
N ILE A 37 4.26 4.68 3.76
CA ILE A 37 4.51 3.59 2.81
C ILE A 37 5.65 2.69 3.29
N ALA A 38 6.74 3.27 3.81
CA ALA A 38 7.86 2.49 4.32
C ALA A 38 7.44 1.60 5.50
N ILE A 39 6.57 2.10 6.38
CA ILE A 39 6.01 1.32 7.49
C ILE A 39 5.10 0.21 6.94
N VAL A 40 4.15 0.53 6.06
CA VAL A 40 3.21 -0.46 5.47
C VAL A 40 3.98 -1.57 4.74
N TYR A 41 4.91 -1.20 3.88
CA TYR A 41 5.71 -2.18 3.14
C TYR A 41 6.61 -2.98 4.07
N GLY A 42 7.25 -2.33 5.05
CA GLY A 42 8.12 -3.00 6.02
C GLY A 42 7.39 -4.05 6.85
N THR A 43 6.22 -3.72 7.39
CA THR A 43 5.41 -4.67 8.19
C THR A 43 4.91 -5.84 7.34
N ILE A 44 4.43 -5.57 6.12
CA ILE A 44 3.99 -6.60 5.17
C ILE A 44 5.16 -7.51 4.78
N ALA A 45 6.33 -6.93 4.48
CA ALA A 45 7.50 -7.70 4.09
C ALA A 45 7.96 -8.66 5.19
N VAL A 46 7.89 -8.27 6.47
CA VAL A 46 8.21 -9.16 7.60
C VAL A 46 7.28 -10.39 7.62
N VAL A 47 5.99 -10.19 7.43
CA VAL A 47 5.01 -11.28 7.36
C VAL A 47 5.25 -12.15 6.12
N ASP A 48 5.41 -11.54 4.95
CA ASP A 48 5.55 -12.26 3.69
C ASP A 48 6.84 -13.09 3.63
N LEU A 49 7.96 -12.56 4.14
CA LEU A 49 9.21 -13.32 4.26
C LEU A 49 9.03 -14.54 5.18
N ARG A 50 8.24 -14.41 6.26
CA ARG A 50 7.89 -15.54 7.11
C ARG A 50 7.02 -16.57 6.38
N LEU A 51 6.07 -16.12 5.55
CA LEU A 51 5.25 -16.99 4.69
C LEU A 51 6.08 -17.71 3.64
N LEU A 52 7.17 -17.09 3.17
CA LEU A 52 8.13 -17.71 2.25
C LEU A 52 9.04 -18.76 2.90
N GLY A 53 9.07 -18.81 4.23
CA GLY A 53 9.91 -19.72 5.00
C GLY A 53 11.27 -19.15 5.38
N VAL A 54 11.49 -17.83 5.24
CA VAL A 54 12.71 -17.18 5.73
C VAL A 54 12.64 -17.13 7.26
N THR A 55 13.52 -17.89 7.90
CA THR A 55 13.52 -18.16 9.35
C THR A 55 14.07 -17.02 10.22
N ALA A 56 13.81 -15.76 9.86
CA ALA A 56 14.27 -14.60 10.63
C ALA A 56 13.53 -14.44 11.98
N HIS A 57 12.38 -15.12 12.18
CA HIS A 57 11.61 -15.07 13.41
C HIS A 57 11.18 -16.47 13.88
N ARG A 58 11.52 -16.81 15.13
CA ARG A 58 11.07 -18.05 15.81
C ARG A 58 9.58 -18.04 16.17
N ARG A 59 8.89 -16.91 16.01
CA ARG A 59 7.46 -16.76 16.29
C ARG A 59 6.61 -17.34 15.14
N GLY A 60 5.41 -17.82 15.47
CA GLY A 60 4.40 -18.22 14.49
C GLY A 60 3.99 -17.06 13.57
N ALA A 61 3.58 -17.37 12.35
CA ALA A 61 3.09 -16.40 11.38
C ALA A 61 1.87 -15.62 11.90
N LEU A 62 0.96 -16.27 12.62
CA LEU A 62 -0.23 -15.67 13.23
C LEU A 62 0.15 -14.58 14.23
N LYS A 63 1.14 -14.85 15.09
CA LYS A 63 1.57 -13.89 16.11
C LYS A 63 2.20 -12.65 15.47
N LEU A 64 3.01 -12.84 14.43
CA LEU A 64 3.56 -11.72 13.65
C LEU A 64 2.46 -10.88 13.01
N ILE A 65 1.47 -11.51 12.39
CA ILE A 65 0.33 -10.81 11.79
C ILE A 65 -0.37 -9.97 12.86
N GLN A 66 -0.72 -10.55 14.01
CA GLN A 66 -1.41 -9.84 15.10
C GLN A 66 -0.60 -8.67 15.67
N ASP A 67 0.71 -8.85 15.84
CA ASP A 67 1.58 -7.82 16.40
C ASP A 67 1.78 -6.64 15.42
N LEU A 68 1.81 -6.92 14.10
CA LEU A 68 2.09 -5.92 13.08
C LEU A 68 0.84 -5.25 12.49
N LEU A 69 -0.32 -5.92 12.52
CA LEU A 69 -1.57 -5.43 11.93
C LEU A 69 -1.94 -3.99 12.38
N PRO A 70 -1.86 -3.62 13.67
CA PRO A 70 -2.23 -2.28 14.12
C PRO A 70 -1.35 -1.20 13.48
N TYR A 71 -0.04 -1.44 13.40
CA TYR A 71 0.91 -0.52 12.77
C TYR A 71 0.66 -0.38 11.27
N THR A 72 0.40 -1.51 10.59
CA THR A 72 0.04 -1.51 9.16
C THR A 72 -1.22 -0.69 8.91
N TRP A 73 -2.27 -0.84 9.73
CA TRP A 73 -3.51 -0.10 9.57
C TRP A 73 -3.35 1.40 9.81
N VAL A 74 -2.67 1.79 10.89
CA VAL A 74 -2.42 3.21 11.17
C VAL A 74 -1.66 3.85 10.01
N ALA A 75 -0.56 3.21 9.58
CA ALA A 75 0.24 3.72 8.48
C ALA A 75 -0.53 3.74 7.14
N PHE A 76 -1.35 2.71 6.87
CA PHE A 76 -2.18 2.65 5.67
C PHE A 76 -3.23 3.77 5.65
N VAL A 77 -3.93 4.00 6.76
CA VAL A 77 -4.90 5.10 6.88
C VAL A 77 -4.21 6.45 6.68
N THR A 78 -3.03 6.66 7.27
CA THR A 78 -2.23 7.87 7.04
C THR A 78 -1.86 8.03 5.56
N CYS A 79 -1.47 6.94 4.89
CA CYS A 79 -1.17 6.96 3.45
C CYS A 79 -2.41 7.30 2.61
N VAL A 80 -3.58 6.75 2.94
CA VAL A 80 -4.83 7.06 2.24
C VAL A 80 -5.18 8.52 2.39
N ILE A 81 -5.13 9.07 3.60
CA ILE A 81 -5.46 10.49 3.86
C ILE A 81 -4.49 11.41 3.09
N THR A 82 -3.18 11.19 3.25
CA THR A 82 -2.17 12.01 2.55
C THR A 82 -2.25 11.85 1.03
N GLY A 83 -2.48 10.63 0.53
CA GLY A 83 -2.67 10.34 -0.89
C GLY A 83 -3.88 11.07 -1.48
N LEU A 84 -5.01 11.05 -0.76
CA LEU A 84 -6.22 11.79 -1.16
C LEU A 84 -5.98 13.29 -1.15
N LEU A 85 -5.31 13.84 -0.14
CA LEU A 85 -4.98 15.28 -0.09
C LEU A 85 -4.10 15.69 -1.28
N MET A 86 -3.07 14.91 -1.60
CA MET A 86 -2.22 15.15 -2.79
C MET A 86 -3.03 15.05 -4.08
N PHE A 87 -3.91 14.06 -4.18
CA PHE A 87 -4.80 13.90 -5.34
C PHE A 87 -5.77 15.06 -5.48
N CYS A 88 -6.36 15.57 -4.39
CA CYS A 88 -7.25 16.73 -4.44
C CYS A 88 -6.52 17.98 -4.94
N ALA A 89 -5.24 18.15 -4.62
CA ALA A 89 -4.46 19.29 -5.08
C ALA A 89 -4.20 19.25 -6.60
N ASN A 90 -3.83 18.09 -7.16
CA ASN A 90 -3.35 17.93 -8.55
C ASN A 90 -4.02 16.76 -9.31
N GLY A 91 -5.30 16.50 -9.06
CA GLY A 91 -6.02 15.32 -9.56
C GLY A 91 -6.07 15.19 -11.08
N THR A 92 -6.21 16.29 -11.81
CA THR A 92 -6.18 16.29 -13.28
C THR A 92 -4.87 15.75 -13.84
N THR A 93 -3.74 16.16 -13.26
CA THR A 93 -2.40 15.67 -13.61
C THR A 93 -2.23 14.18 -13.26
N TYR A 94 -2.68 13.77 -12.07
CA TYR A 94 -2.53 12.36 -11.63
C TYR A 94 -3.32 11.38 -12.50
N VAL A 95 -4.54 11.73 -12.93
CA VAL A 95 -5.37 10.84 -13.75
C VAL A 95 -4.81 10.64 -15.16
N GLN A 96 -4.06 11.62 -15.67
CA GLN A 96 -3.37 11.52 -16.95
C GLN A 96 -2.02 10.79 -16.84
N ASN A 97 -1.49 10.63 -15.62
CA ASN A 97 -0.20 10.01 -15.37
C ASN A 97 -0.29 8.48 -15.43
N THR A 98 0.42 7.87 -16.39
CA THR A 98 0.41 6.41 -16.56
C THR A 98 0.98 5.66 -15.35
N ALA A 99 2.02 6.18 -14.69
CA ALA A 99 2.56 5.53 -13.48
C ALA A 99 1.55 5.53 -12.34
N PHE A 100 0.77 6.61 -12.18
CA PHE A 100 -0.30 6.65 -11.19
C PHE A 100 -1.36 5.59 -11.46
N LEU A 101 -1.81 5.45 -12.71
CA LEU A 101 -2.80 4.44 -13.09
C LEU A 101 -2.31 3.01 -12.84
N PHE A 102 -1.07 2.70 -13.24
CA PHE A 102 -0.47 1.39 -12.94
C PHE A 102 -0.31 1.16 -11.43
N LYS A 103 0.07 2.18 -10.66
CA LYS A 103 0.16 2.11 -9.19
C LYS A 103 -1.20 1.74 -8.58
N MET A 104 -2.28 2.36 -9.05
CA MET A 104 -3.64 2.04 -8.58
C MET A 104 -4.04 0.60 -8.95
N GLY A 105 -3.68 0.15 -10.16
CA GLY A 105 -3.86 -1.25 -10.58
C GLY A 105 -3.11 -2.25 -9.67
N LEU A 106 -1.85 -1.97 -9.35
CA LEU A 106 -1.06 -2.81 -8.44
C LEU A 106 -1.62 -2.81 -7.02
N LEU A 107 -2.10 -1.68 -6.51
CA LEU A 107 -2.78 -1.61 -5.21
C LEU A 107 -4.05 -2.48 -5.18
N MET A 108 -4.84 -2.47 -6.26
CA MET A 108 -6.02 -3.32 -6.38
C MET A 108 -5.63 -4.81 -6.37
N LEU A 109 -4.60 -5.19 -7.15
CA LEU A 109 -4.08 -6.56 -7.16
C LEU A 109 -3.52 -6.97 -5.80
N ALA A 110 -2.86 -6.06 -5.07
CA ALA A 110 -2.38 -6.34 -3.71
C ALA A 110 -3.54 -6.61 -2.75
N GLY A 111 -4.63 -5.83 -2.85
CA GLY A 111 -5.86 -6.07 -2.10
C GLY A 111 -6.51 -7.42 -2.42
N ILE A 112 -6.58 -7.79 -3.71
CA ILE A 112 -7.07 -9.11 -4.15
C ILE A 112 -6.19 -10.23 -3.60
N ASN A 113 -4.86 -10.10 -3.70
CA ASN A 113 -3.92 -11.09 -3.18
C ASN A 113 -4.08 -11.29 -1.66
N MET A 114 -4.26 -10.19 -0.92
CA MET A 114 -4.54 -10.23 0.52
C MET A 114 -5.88 -10.93 0.82
N ALA A 115 -6.93 -10.65 0.05
CA ALA A 115 -8.24 -11.28 0.22
C ALA A 115 -8.18 -12.79 -0.05
N VAL A 116 -7.49 -13.20 -1.13
CA VAL A 116 -7.28 -14.62 -1.46
C VAL A 116 -6.49 -15.33 -0.35
N PHE A 117 -5.46 -14.70 0.21
CA PHE A 117 -4.73 -15.23 1.35
C PHE A 117 -5.63 -15.40 2.60
N HIS A 118 -6.41 -14.37 2.93
CA HIS A 118 -7.31 -14.38 4.09
C HIS A 118 -8.44 -15.42 3.98
N LEU A 119 -8.99 -15.60 2.78
CA LEU A 119 -10.07 -16.55 2.51
C LEU A 119 -9.57 -17.99 2.34
N GLY A 120 -8.30 -18.17 1.98
CA GLY A 120 -7.66 -19.46 1.75
C GLY A 120 -6.73 -19.86 2.89
N ALA A 121 -5.43 -19.62 2.69
CA ALA A 121 -4.37 -20.14 3.56
C ALA A 121 -4.51 -19.69 5.02
N PHE A 122 -4.90 -18.43 5.27
CA PHE A 122 -5.03 -17.87 6.61
C PHE A 122 -6.10 -18.60 7.45
N ARG A 123 -7.19 -19.09 6.84
CA ARG A 123 -8.23 -19.83 7.59
C ARG A 123 -7.71 -21.10 8.25
N ARG A 124 -6.66 -21.69 7.67
CA ARG A 124 -6.00 -22.90 8.18
C ARG A 124 -4.71 -22.59 8.92
N ILE A 125 -4.46 -21.32 9.26
CA ILE A 125 -3.18 -20.90 9.85
C ILE A 125 -2.84 -21.69 11.12
N ALA A 126 -3.83 -22.06 11.93
CA ALA A 126 -3.63 -22.90 13.11
C ALA A 126 -2.99 -24.27 12.81
N GLU A 127 -3.17 -24.80 11.60
CA GLU A 127 -2.61 -26.10 11.17
C GLU A 127 -1.13 -25.99 10.77
N TRP A 128 -0.70 -24.81 10.30
CA TRP A 128 0.62 -24.64 9.68
C TRP A 128 1.47 -23.51 10.26
N ASP A 129 1.00 -22.80 11.28
CA ASP A 129 1.59 -21.57 11.84
C ASP A 129 3.09 -21.71 12.17
N THR A 130 3.46 -22.84 12.77
CA THR A 130 4.82 -23.17 13.19
C THR A 130 5.50 -24.17 12.26
N THR A 131 4.77 -24.74 11.30
CA THR A 131 5.31 -25.72 10.35
C THR A 131 6.13 -25.04 9.27
N LEU A 132 7.27 -25.65 8.91
CA LEU A 132 8.13 -25.20 7.84
C LEU A 132 8.41 -26.37 6.88
N PRO A 133 8.33 -26.16 5.56
CA PRO A 133 7.90 -24.92 4.90
C PRO A 133 6.37 -24.69 5.02
N PRO A 134 5.90 -23.43 5.01
CA PRO A 134 4.46 -23.13 4.96
C PRO A 134 3.81 -23.69 3.68
N PRO A 135 2.48 -23.86 3.64
CA PRO A 135 1.78 -24.37 2.47
C PRO A 135 2.07 -23.51 1.24
N ARG A 136 2.14 -24.15 0.06
CA ARG A 136 2.49 -23.49 -1.21
C ARG A 136 1.61 -22.26 -1.49
N GLN A 137 0.32 -22.31 -1.11
CA GLN A 137 -0.61 -21.18 -1.26
C GLN A 137 -0.16 -19.95 -0.45
N ALA A 138 0.28 -20.13 0.80
CA ALA A 138 0.80 -19.04 1.63
C ALA A 138 2.10 -18.45 1.05
N ARG A 139 2.99 -19.32 0.56
CA ARG A 139 4.25 -18.90 -0.08
C ARG A 139 4.02 -18.06 -1.34
N VAL A 140 3.11 -18.52 -2.21
CA VAL A 140 2.75 -17.77 -3.43
C VAL A 140 2.12 -16.43 -3.06
N ALA A 141 1.22 -16.39 -2.09
CA ALA A 141 0.62 -15.14 -1.63
C ALA A 141 1.66 -14.15 -1.10
N GLY A 142 2.62 -14.61 -0.27
CA GLY A 142 3.70 -13.77 0.25
C GLY A 142 4.64 -13.27 -0.84
N PHE A 143 5.02 -14.12 -1.80
CA PHE A 143 5.86 -13.71 -2.93
C PHE A 143 5.17 -12.65 -3.80
N SER A 144 3.91 -12.90 -4.17
CA SER A 144 3.11 -11.98 -4.97
C SER A 144 2.92 -10.65 -4.24
N SER A 145 2.64 -10.67 -2.95
CA SER A 145 2.50 -9.48 -2.12
C SER A 145 3.76 -8.61 -2.13
N LEU A 146 4.94 -9.21 -1.92
CA LEU A 146 6.22 -8.50 -1.98
C LEU A 146 6.44 -7.82 -3.34
N LEU A 147 6.21 -8.53 -4.44
CA LEU A 147 6.37 -7.97 -5.79
C LEU A 147 5.38 -6.84 -6.07
N LEU A 148 4.12 -7.01 -5.68
CA LEU A 148 3.07 -6.01 -5.88
C LEU A 148 3.39 -4.73 -5.11
N TRP A 149 3.75 -4.83 -3.84
CA TRP A 149 4.11 -3.66 -3.04
C TRP A 149 5.41 -3.00 -3.48
N ALA A 150 6.43 -3.78 -3.87
CA ALA A 150 7.64 -3.22 -4.47
C ALA A 150 7.32 -2.42 -5.74
N GLY A 151 6.41 -2.94 -6.59
CA GLY A 151 5.91 -2.23 -7.76
C GLY A 151 5.14 -0.95 -7.41
N VAL A 152 4.29 -0.97 -6.38
CA VAL A 152 3.55 0.23 -5.89
C VAL A 152 4.54 1.32 -5.44
N VAL A 153 5.59 0.96 -4.69
CA VAL A 153 6.63 1.89 -4.24
C VAL A 153 7.41 2.45 -5.42
N PHE A 154 7.84 1.57 -6.33
CA PHE A 154 8.59 1.93 -7.53
C PHE A 154 7.82 2.91 -8.41
N LEU A 155 6.56 2.57 -8.76
CA LEU A 155 5.70 3.46 -9.55
C LEU A 155 5.38 4.75 -8.81
N GLY A 156 5.20 4.70 -7.48
CA GLY A 156 4.99 5.88 -6.66
C GLY A 156 6.08 6.93 -6.83
N ARG A 157 7.35 6.50 -6.85
CA ARG A 157 8.49 7.39 -7.10
C ARG A 157 8.54 7.90 -8.55
N TRP A 158 8.08 7.07 -9.49
CA TRP A 158 8.12 7.37 -10.92
C TRP A 158 7.06 8.37 -11.38
N ILE A 159 6.02 8.62 -10.58
CA ILE A 159 4.97 9.62 -10.88
C ILE A 159 5.56 11.02 -11.07
N ALA A 160 6.65 11.37 -10.39
CA ALA A 160 7.28 12.69 -10.54
C ALA A 160 8.06 12.85 -11.87
N PHE A 161 8.27 11.77 -12.63
CA PHE A 161 9.11 11.75 -13.83
C PHE A 161 8.36 11.44 -15.13
N LEU A 162 7.11 10.97 -15.05
CA LEU A 162 6.22 10.73 -16.19
C LEU A 162 5.09 11.75 -16.19
#